data_AF-A0A953YGI1-F1
#
_entry.id   AF-A0A953YGI1-F1
#
_cell.length_a   1.000
_cell.length_b   1.000
_cell.length_c   1.000
_cell.angle_alpha   90.00
_cell.angle_beta   90.00
_cell.angle_gamma   90.00
#
_symmetry.space_group_name_H-M   'P 1'
#
loop_
_entity.id
_entity.type
_entity.pdbx_description
1 polymer ?
#
loop_
_entity_poly.entity_id
_entity_poly.type
_entity_poly.pdbx_seq_one_letter_code
_entity_poly.pdbx_strand_id
1 'polypeptide(L)'
;MNRTALLSPADPPPYTVLNPASPVPLLFVCEHAGHRVPAALDGLGIAEADLLDHIGWDIGAEAVTRRLAAIFAAPAVVATYSRLVIDANRPLAHPGSIPEESDARPIPANIGLDAAARRAR
;
A
#
# COMPACT_ATOMS: atom_id res chain seq x y z
N MET A 1 -24.01 -11.17 8.65
CA MET A 1 -22.63 -11.66 8.44
C MET A 1 -21.68 -10.59 8.94
N ASN A 2 -20.91 -10.92 9.97
CA ASN A 2 -20.03 -9.99 10.67
C ASN A 2 -18.91 -9.56 9.72
N ARG A 3 -18.80 -8.26 9.43
CA ARG A 3 -17.74 -7.69 8.57
C ARG A 3 -16.42 -7.79 9.33
N THR A 4 -15.63 -8.82 9.07
CA THR A 4 -14.26 -8.86 9.58
C THR A 4 -13.46 -7.83 8.79
N ALA A 5 -13.02 -6.76 9.45
CA ALA A 5 -12.09 -5.81 8.88
C ALA A 5 -10.81 -6.56 8.48
N LEU A 6 -10.22 -6.21 7.32
CA LEU A 6 -8.98 -6.82 6.85
C LEU A 6 -7.82 -6.56 7.81
N LEU A 7 -7.79 -5.37 8.39
CA LEU A 7 -6.80 -4.97 9.39
C LEU A 7 -7.30 -5.33 10.79
N SER A 8 -6.45 -5.96 11.57
CA SER A 8 -6.60 -6.16 13.00
C SER A 8 -5.92 -5.03 13.79
N PRO A 9 -6.15 -4.91 15.11
CA PRO A 9 -5.41 -3.98 15.95
C PRO A 9 -3.89 -4.21 16.01
N ALA A 10 -3.41 -5.40 15.59
CA ALA A 10 -1.99 -5.70 15.51
C ALA A 10 -1.35 -5.21 14.19
N ASP A 11 -2.17 -4.92 13.18
CA ASP A 11 -1.72 -4.37 11.92
C ASP A 11 -1.48 -2.85 12.04
N PRO A 12 -0.43 -2.30 11.41
CA PRO A 12 -0.20 -0.86 11.44
C PRO A 12 -1.31 -0.09 10.70
N PRO A 13 -1.45 1.22 10.94
CA PRO A 13 -2.33 2.07 10.13
C PRO A 13 -1.99 1.96 8.63
N PRO A 14 -2.96 2.11 7.72
CA PRO A 14 -2.72 1.98 6.28
C PRO A 14 -1.83 3.08 5.69
N TYR A 15 -1.72 4.21 6.37
CA TYR A 15 -0.83 5.29 6.01
C TYR A 15 -0.40 6.07 7.26
N THR A 16 0.67 6.85 7.11
CA THR A 16 1.12 7.85 8.09
C THR A 16 1.01 9.24 7.47
N VAL A 17 0.62 10.23 8.28
CA VAL A 17 0.65 11.65 7.90
C VAL A 17 1.81 12.35 8.60
N LEU A 18 2.64 13.04 7.83
CA LEU A 18 3.75 13.87 8.32
C LEU A 18 3.34 15.34 8.26
N ASN A 19 3.78 16.14 9.22
CA ASN A 19 3.50 17.57 9.33
C ASN A 19 2.01 17.93 9.10
N PRO A 20 1.03 17.25 9.73
CA PRO A 20 -0.39 17.41 9.41
C PRO A 20 -0.93 18.83 9.64
N ALA A 21 -0.26 19.62 10.49
CA ALA A 21 -0.64 21.00 10.79
C ALA A 21 0.10 22.05 9.94
N SER A 22 0.91 21.62 8.95
CA SER A 22 1.66 22.56 8.11
C SER A 22 0.72 23.38 7.22
N PRO A 23 0.91 24.72 7.16
CA PRO A 23 0.11 25.60 6.31
C PRO A 23 0.64 25.69 4.86
N VAL A 24 1.72 24.98 4.53
CA VAL A 24 2.35 25.07 3.21
C VAL A 24 1.39 24.53 2.14
N PRO A 25 1.15 25.25 1.02
CA PRO A 25 0.23 24.82 -0.04
C PRO A 25 0.87 23.78 -0.98
N LEU A 26 1.51 22.77 -0.39
CA LEU A 26 2.17 21.67 -1.08
C LEU A 26 1.89 20.39 -0.29
N LEU A 27 1.48 19.33 -0.97
CA LEU A 27 1.27 18.02 -0.35
C LEU A 27 2.11 16.99 -1.10
N PHE A 28 2.94 16.26 -0.37
CA PHE A 28 3.58 15.06 -0.91
C PHE A 28 2.71 13.84 -0.66
N VAL A 29 2.59 12.96 -1.65
CA VAL A 29 1.91 11.67 -1.54
C VAL A 29 2.88 10.59 -1.99
N CYS A 30 3.01 9.52 -1.21
CA CYS A 30 3.81 8.35 -1.55
C CYS A 30 2.96 7.09 -1.32
N GLU A 31 2.22 6.75 -2.35
CA GLU A 31 1.31 5.61 -2.49
C GLU A 31 2.01 4.25 -2.50
N HIS A 32 3.24 4.15 -3.02
CA HIS A 32 4.03 2.92 -3.10
C HIS A 32 5.20 2.93 -2.11
N ALA A 33 5.01 3.57 -0.96
CA ALA A 33 6.04 3.72 0.07
C ALA A 33 6.34 2.45 0.87
N GLY A 34 5.32 1.65 1.15
CA GLY A 34 5.43 0.49 2.03
C GLY A 34 5.28 -0.82 1.28
N HIS A 35 5.89 -1.88 1.82
CA HIS A 35 5.82 -3.25 1.29
C HIS A 35 5.13 -4.22 2.26
N ARG A 36 4.52 -3.70 3.34
CA ARG A 36 3.87 -4.56 4.34
C ARG A 36 2.62 -5.22 3.75
N VAL A 37 2.25 -6.36 4.33
CA VAL A 37 1.02 -7.07 4.02
C VAL A 37 0.24 -7.24 5.32
N PRO A 38 -1.08 -6.97 5.36
CA PRO A 38 -1.91 -7.28 6.52
C PRO A 38 -1.75 -8.74 6.94
N ALA A 39 -1.70 -9.01 8.25
CA ALA A 39 -1.46 -10.35 8.78
C ALA A 39 -2.49 -11.38 8.26
N ALA A 40 -3.74 -10.95 8.06
CA ALA A 40 -4.82 -11.79 7.52
C ALA A 40 -4.60 -12.28 6.08
N LEU A 41 -3.66 -11.69 5.34
CA LEU A 41 -3.34 -12.04 3.96
C LEU A 41 -2.08 -12.88 3.81
N ASP A 42 -1.39 -13.18 4.92
CA ASP A 42 -0.27 -14.14 5.01
C ASP A 42 0.75 -14.02 3.86
N GLY A 43 1.28 -12.81 3.64
CA GLY A 43 2.30 -12.56 2.62
C GLY A 43 1.81 -12.70 1.17
N LEU A 44 0.50 -12.68 0.92
CA LEU A 44 -0.14 -12.82 -0.41
C LEU A 44 0.15 -14.12 -1.16
N GLY A 45 0.79 -15.09 -0.50
CA GLY A 45 1.25 -16.33 -1.14
C GLY A 45 2.45 -16.17 -2.07
N ILE A 46 3.24 -15.11 -1.92
CA ILE A 46 4.47 -14.88 -2.70
C ILE A 46 5.72 -14.95 -1.81
N ALA A 47 6.90 -15.06 -2.43
CA ALA A 47 8.16 -15.04 -1.69
C ALA A 47 8.41 -13.65 -1.09
N GLU A 48 9.02 -13.61 0.10
CA GLU A 48 9.39 -12.34 0.74
C GLU A 48 10.33 -11.51 -0.16
N ALA A 49 11.24 -12.16 -0.90
CA ALA A 49 12.11 -11.48 -1.85
C ALA A 49 11.34 -10.74 -2.96
N ASP A 50 10.19 -11.26 -3.38
CA ASP A 50 9.33 -10.61 -4.38
C ASP A 50 8.58 -9.42 -3.78
N LEU A 51 8.12 -9.52 -2.52
CA LEU A 51 7.54 -8.39 -1.78
C LEU A 51 8.53 -7.25 -1.57
N LEU A 52 9.81 -7.58 -1.37
CA LEU A 52 10.88 -6.60 -1.16
C LEU A 52 11.46 -6.05 -2.46
N ASP A 53 11.09 -6.61 -3.61
CA ASP A 53 11.45 -6.11 -4.94
C ASP A 53 10.47 -5.00 -5.40
N HIS A 54 10.78 -4.37 -6.53
CA HIS A 54 10.05 -3.24 -7.10
C HIS A 54 8.57 -3.51 -7.42
N ILE A 55 8.14 -4.77 -7.52
CA ILE A 55 6.71 -5.09 -7.68
C ILE A 55 5.91 -4.85 -6.40
N GLY A 56 6.55 -4.95 -5.23
CA GLY A 56 5.91 -4.76 -3.95
C GLY A 56 5.75 -3.29 -3.56
N TRP A 57 6.68 -2.44 -3.97
CA TRP A 57 6.81 -1.04 -3.54
C TRP A 57 7.89 -0.29 -4.35
N ASP A 58 7.92 1.04 -4.23
CA ASP A 58 8.92 1.88 -4.85
C ASP A 58 10.12 2.05 -3.89
N ILE A 59 11.19 1.28 -4.14
CA ILE A 59 12.38 1.23 -3.29
C ILE A 59 12.98 2.63 -3.13
N GLY A 60 13.00 3.11 -1.87
CA GLY A 60 13.55 4.41 -1.49
C GLY A 60 12.60 5.60 -1.62
N ALA A 61 11.40 5.44 -2.18
CA ALA A 61 10.45 6.53 -2.37
C ALA A 61 10.02 7.17 -1.04
N GLU A 62 9.73 6.36 -0.01
CA GLU A 62 9.40 6.88 1.33
C GLU A 62 10.50 7.79 1.88
N ALA A 63 11.76 7.37 1.77
CA ALA A 63 12.90 8.13 2.29
C ALA A 63 13.04 9.49 1.60
N VAL A 64 12.85 9.51 0.27
CA VAL A 64 12.83 10.76 -0.52
C VAL A 64 11.66 11.64 -0.10
N THR A 65 10.44 11.09 -0.03
CA THR A 65 9.24 11.84 0.38
C THR A 65 9.40 12.46 1.76
N ARG A 66 9.89 11.72 2.75
CA ARG A 66 10.16 12.23 4.11
C ARG A 66 11.15 13.38 4.09
N ARG A 67 12.23 13.27 3.32
CA ARG A 67 13.25 14.31 3.21
C ARG A 67 12.71 15.57 2.54
N LEU A 68 11.92 15.42 1.48
CA LEU A 68 11.27 16.55 0.82
C LEU A 68 10.25 17.23 1.75
N ALA A 69 9.39 16.46 2.42
CA ALA A 69 8.44 16.98 3.39
C ALA A 69 9.12 17.79 4.50
N ALA A 70 10.30 17.34 4.97
CA ALA A 70 11.11 18.08 5.94
C ALA A 70 11.70 19.38 5.35
N ILE A 71 12.30 19.32 4.15
CA ILE A 71 12.91 20.49 3.48
C ILE A 71 11.89 21.60 3.22
N PHE A 72 10.71 21.23 2.74
CA PHE A 72 9.65 22.18 2.42
C PHE A 72 8.76 22.51 3.61
N ALA A 73 9.00 21.88 4.77
CA ALA A 73 8.09 21.89 5.92
C ALA A 73 6.63 21.60 5.53
N ALA A 74 6.43 20.74 4.54
CA ALA A 74 5.12 20.45 3.92
C ALA A 74 4.51 19.18 4.51
N PRO A 75 3.17 19.04 4.49
CA PRO A 75 2.52 17.78 4.82
C PRO A 75 2.90 16.67 3.82
N ALA A 76 2.89 15.43 4.30
CA ALA A 76 3.02 14.25 3.45
C ALA A 76 2.12 13.10 3.91
N VAL A 77 1.58 12.34 2.96
CA VAL A 77 0.88 11.07 3.23
C VAL A 77 1.68 9.93 2.64
N VAL A 78 2.01 8.94 3.47
CA VAL A 78 2.89 7.82 3.13
C VAL A 78 2.15 6.51 3.38
N ALA A 79 1.95 5.71 2.34
CA ALA A 79 1.29 4.41 2.43
C ALA A 79 2.15 3.40 3.19
N THR A 80 1.50 2.48 3.92
CA THR A 80 2.17 1.46 4.74
C THR A 80 2.20 0.09 4.08
N TYR A 81 1.16 -0.23 3.32
CA TYR A 81 1.00 -1.54 2.69
C TYR A 81 1.50 -1.56 1.26
N SER A 82 1.94 -2.74 0.83
CA SER A 82 2.36 -3.02 -0.54
C SER A 82 1.25 -2.68 -1.53
N ARG A 83 1.65 -2.16 -2.69
CA ARG A 83 0.75 -1.98 -3.84
C ARG A 83 0.11 -3.29 -4.32
N LEU A 84 0.68 -4.45 -3.97
CA LEU A 84 0.13 -5.77 -4.28
C LEU A 84 -1.07 -6.12 -3.39
N VAL A 85 -1.25 -5.45 -2.23
CA VAL A 85 -2.47 -5.57 -1.42
C VAL A 85 -3.61 -4.79 -2.07
N ILE A 86 -3.33 -3.51 -2.35
CA ILE A 86 -4.14 -2.59 -3.14
C ILE A 86 -3.25 -1.44 -3.64
N ASP A 87 -3.29 -1.16 -4.95
CA ASP A 87 -2.57 -0.05 -5.56
C ASP A 87 -3.40 1.24 -5.41
N ALA A 88 -3.00 2.10 -4.47
CA ALA A 88 -3.68 3.35 -4.17
C ALA A 88 -3.62 4.40 -5.31
N ASN A 89 -2.89 4.14 -6.39
CA ASN A 89 -2.83 4.97 -7.60
C ASN A 89 -3.58 4.37 -8.79
N ARG A 90 -4.57 3.53 -8.49
CA ARG A 90 -5.47 2.98 -9.48
C ARG A 90 -6.90 3.20 -9.02
N PRO A 91 -7.83 3.52 -9.94
CA PRO A 91 -9.25 3.48 -9.63
C PRO A 91 -9.63 2.09 -9.10
N LEU A 92 -10.54 2.01 -8.12
CA LEU A 92 -10.92 0.74 -7.47
C LEU A 92 -11.37 -0.36 -8.47
N ALA A 93 -12.06 0.04 -9.54
CA ALA A 93 -12.55 -0.86 -10.58
C ALA A 93 -11.48 -1.27 -11.61
N HIS A 94 -10.30 -0.64 -11.60
CA HIS A 94 -9.20 -0.99 -12.50
C HIS A 94 -8.65 -2.38 -12.13
N PRO A 95 -8.40 -3.29 -13.09
CA PRO A 95 -7.88 -4.62 -12.77
C PRO A 95 -6.57 -4.58 -11.98
N GLY A 96 -5.68 -3.65 -12.33
CA GLY A 96 -4.42 -3.42 -11.62
C GLY A 96 -4.54 -2.73 -10.25
N SER A 97 -5.75 -2.44 -9.73
CA SER A 97 -5.88 -2.00 -8.32
C SER A 97 -5.59 -3.13 -7.35
N ILE A 98 -5.86 -4.38 -7.75
CA ILE A 98 -5.51 -5.60 -7.01
C ILE A 98 -5.02 -6.60 -8.06
N PRO A 99 -3.73 -6.54 -8.45
CA PRO A 99 -3.21 -7.32 -9.57
C PRO A 99 -3.12 -8.81 -9.21
N GLU A 100 -3.55 -9.68 -10.12
CA GLU A 100 -3.37 -11.13 -10.01
C GLU A 100 -1.94 -11.58 -10.39
N GLU A 101 -1.20 -10.73 -11.11
CA GLU A 101 0.18 -10.95 -11.55
C GLU A 101 0.92 -9.60 -11.63
N SER A 102 2.21 -9.59 -11.33
CA SER A 102 3.12 -8.46 -11.60
C SER A 102 4.45 -8.98 -12.10
N ASP A 103 4.93 -8.48 -13.24
CA ASP A 103 6.19 -8.89 -13.88
C ASP A 103 6.34 -10.41 -14.00
N ALA A 104 5.32 -11.07 -14.56
CA ALA A 104 5.24 -12.53 -14.73
C ALA A 104 5.30 -13.34 -13.41
N ARG A 105 5.13 -12.68 -12.25
CA ARG A 105 5.00 -13.32 -10.94
C ARG A 105 3.54 -13.30 -10.50
N PRO A 106 2.88 -14.47 -10.38
CA PRO A 106 1.51 -14.52 -9.90
C PRO A 106 1.44 -14.07 -8.44
N ILE A 107 0.32 -13.46 -8.06
CA ILE A 107 0.00 -13.07 -6.69
C ILE A 107 -1.17 -13.95 -6.21
N PRO A 108 -0.92 -15.14 -5.64
CA PRO A 108 -1.94 -16.15 -5.42
C PRO A 108 -3.15 -15.67 -4.60
N ALA A 109 -2.91 -14.84 -3.57
CA ALA A 109 -3.98 -14.32 -2.73
C ALA A 109 -4.89 -13.27 -3.43
N ASN A 110 -4.55 -12.86 -4.65
CA ASN A 110 -5.34 -11.92 -5.43
C ASN A 110 -6.15 -12.59 -6.56
N ILE A 111 -5.87 -13.87 -6.88
CA ILE A 111 -6.54 -14.59 -7.96
C ILE A 111 -8.00 -14.87 -7.61
N GLY A 112 -8.92 -14.47 -8.49
CA GLY A 112 -10.33 -14.83 -8.38
C GLY A 112 -11.04 -14.26 -7.16
N LEU A 113 -10.56 -13.14 -6.62
CA LEU A 113 -11.18 -12.47 -5.47
C LEU A 113 -12.65 -12.14 -5.73
N ASP A 114 -13.52 -12.55 -4.81
CA ASP A 114 -14.92 -12.16 -4.84
C ASP A 114 -15.12 -10.66 -4.53
N ALA A 115 -16.34 -10.18 -4.73
CA ALA A 115 -16.65 -8.77 -4.51
C ALA A 115 -16.50 -8.34 -3.04
N ALA A 116 -16.64 -9.24 -2.08
CA ALA A 116 -16.47 -8.92 -0.66
C ALA A 116 -14.99 -8.74 -0.31
N ALA A 117 -14.14 -9.62 -0.79
CA ALA A 117 -12.70 -9.55 -0.60
C ALA A 117 -12.10 -8.32 -1.32
N ARG A 118 -12.55 -8.02 -2.55
CA ARG A 118 -12.15 -6.79 -3.25
C ARG A 118 -12.57 -5.51 -2.53
N ARG A 119 -13.72 -5.51 -1.84
CA ARG A 119 -14.17 -4.37 -1.01
C ARG A 119 -13.44 -4.26 0.32
N ALA A 120 -12.80 -5.34 0.77
CA ALA A 120 -12.07 -5.38 2.03
C ALA A 120 -10.62 -4.90 1.87
N ARG A 121 -10.06 -5.01 0.65
CA ARG A 121 -8.81 -4.34 0.27
C ARG A 121 -9.02 -2.83 0.21
#